data_AF-A0AAU8JR05-F1
#
_entry.id   AF-A0AAU8JR05-F1
#
_cell.length_a   1.000
_cell.length_b   1.000
_cell.length_c   1.000
_cell.angle_alpha   90.00
_cell.angle_beta   90.00
_cell.angle_gamma   90.00
#
_symmetry.space_group_name_H-M   'P 1'
#
loop_
_entity.id
_entity.type
_entity.pdbx_description
1 polymer ?
#
loop_
_entity_poly.entity_id
_entity_poly.type
_entity_poly.pdbx_seq_one_letter_code
_entity_poly.pdbx_strand_id
1 'polypeptide(L)' 'MTARKKAKHTATVVKGRAEEALGKTVGNERLIAKGKADRIKGDLAQAGQKAKDAFKH' A
#
# COMPACT_ATOMS: atom_id res chain seq x y z
N MET A 1 9.97 11.12 19.38
CA MET A 1 9.87 9.94 18.47
C MET A 1 9.40 10.35 17.06
N THR A 2 10.15 11.17 16.30
CA THR A 2 9.57 11.84 15.10
C THR A 2 10.43 11.78 13.84
N ALA A 3 11.76 11.84 13.92
CA ALA A 3 12.61 11.78 12.71
C ALA A 3 12.65 10.37 12.09
N ARG A 4 12.87 9.33 12.91
CA ARG A 4 12.99 7.94 12.44
C ARG A 4 11.68 7.38 11.87
N LYS A 5 10.53 7.85 12.38
CA LYS A 5 9.19 7.46 11.90
C LYS A 5 8.85 8.13 10.57
N LYS A 6 9.14 9.44 10.42
CA LYS A 6 8.99 10.14 9.13
C LYS A 6 9.94 9.57 8.06
N ALA A 7 11.20 9.35 8.40
CA ALA A 7 12.18 8.77 7.47
C ALA A 7 11.77 7.37 7.02
N LYS A 8 11.31 6.50 7.93
CA LYS A 8 10.76 5.19 7.57
C LYS A 8 9.53 5.31 6.66
N HIS A 9 8.62 6.22 6.97
CA HIS A 9 7.40 6.37 6.17
C HIS A 9 7.71 6.85 4.75
N THR A 10 8.56 7.88 4.62
CA THR A 10 9.03 8.36 3.32
C THR A 10 9.82 7.29 2.58
N ALA A 11 10.69 6.53 3.26
CA ALA A 11 11.42 5.43 2.64
C ALA A 11 10.50 4.34 2.09
N THR A 12 9.44 3.97 2.82
CA THR A 12 8.45 2.99 2.33
C THR A 12 7.66 3.53 1.14
N VAL A 13 7.28 4.81 1.14
CA VAL A 13 6.57 5.45 0.02
C VAL A 13 7.46 5.53 -1.22
N VAL A 14 8.71 5.94 -1.06
CA VAL A 14 9.70 6.03 -2.15
C VAL A 14 10.01 4.65 -2.69
N LYS A 15 10.23 3.65 -1.82
CA LYS A 15 10.48 2.27 -2.21
C LYS A 15 9.29 1.66 -2.95
N GLY A 16 8.06 1.88 -2.47
CA GLY A 16 6.85 1.42 -3.14
C GLY A 16 6.69 2.05 -4.53
N ARG A 17 6.92 3.36 -4.67
CA ARG A 17 6.91 4.03 -5.98
C ARG A 17 8.02 3.52 -6.90
N ALA A 18 9.20 3.23 -6.35
CA ALA A 18 10.31 2.65 -7.10
C ALA A 18 9.97 1.23 -7.58
N GLU A 19 9.38 0.38 -6.73
CA GLU A 19 8.92 -0.96 -7.13
C GLU A 19 7.77 -0.91 -8.15
N GLU A 20 6.87 0.07 -8.07
CA GLU A 20 5.80 0.28 -9.06
C GLU A 20 6.35 0.76 -10.41
N ALA A 21 7.31 1.69 -10.37
CA ALA A 21 7.99 2.20 -11.56
C ALA A 21 8.85 1.12 -12.21
N LEU A 22 9.67 0.41 -11.42
CA LEU A 22 10.49 -0.71 -11.88
C LEU A 22 9.64 -1.88 -12.37
N GLY A 23 8.52 -2.20 -11.71
CA GLY A 23 7.58 -3.21 -12.18
C GLY A 23 6.97 -2.85 -13.54
N LYS A 24 6.65 -1.56 -13.76
CA LYS A 24 6.19 -1.02 -15.06
C LYS A 24 7.29 -1.01 -16.12
N THR A 25 8.51 -0.61 -15.78
CA THR A 25 9.60 -0.51 -16.76
C THR A 25 10.20 -1.86 -17.15
N VAL A 26 10.26 -2.81 -16.22
CA VAL A 26 10.78 -4.16 -16.45
C VAL A 26 9.70 -5.10 -17.03
N GLY A 27 8.45 -4.62 -17.17
CA GLY A 27 7.35 -5.41 -17.74
C GLY A 27 6.97 -6.64 -16.89
N ASN A 28 7.25 -6.59 -15.58
CA ASN A 28 6.99 -7.72 -14.70
C ASN A 28 5.57 -7.62 -14.13
N GLU A 29 4.61 -8.14 -14.88
CA GLU A 29 3.18 -8.13 -14.53
C GLU A 29 2.90 -8.68 -13.13
N ARG A 30 3.73 -9.60 -12.62
CA ARG A 30 3.60 -10.11 -11.24
C ARG A 30 3.81 -9.01 -10.20
N LEU A 31 4.78 -8.11 -10.37
CA LEU A 31 5.02 -7.01 -9.42
C LEU A 31 3.87 -5.99 -9.43
N ILE A 32 3.38 -5.65 -10.61
CA ILE A 32 2.22 -4.74 -10.78
C ILE A 32 0.96 -5.38 -10.19
N ALA A 33 0.72 -6.67 -10.47
CA ALA A 33 -0.42 -7.42 -9.96
C ALA A 33 -0.37 -7.53 -8.44
N LYS A 34 0.80 -7.80 -7.85
CA LYS A 34 0.99 -7.85 -6.39
C LYS A 34 0.69 -6.50 -5.75
N GLY A 35 1.22 -5.41 -6.31
CA GLY A 35 0.97 -4.04 -5.82
C GLY A 35 -0.51 -3.64 -5.91
N LYS A 36 -1.18 -3.97 -7.02
CA LYS A 36 -2.64 -3.78 -7.18
C LYS A 36 -3.43 -4.62 -6.19
N ALA A 37 -3.07 -5.89 -6.02
CA ALA A 37 -3.75 -6.80 -5.10
C ALA A 37 -3.63 -6.33 -3.64
N ASP A 38 -2.43 -5.89 -3.21
CA ASP A 38 -2.23 -5.32 -1.88
C ASP A 38 -3.04 -4.02 -1.68
N ARG A 39 -3.11 -3.15 -2.70
CA ARG A 39 -3.97 -1.95 -2.67
C ARG A 39 -5.44 -2.32 -2.47
N ILE A 40 -5.96 -3.23 -3.28
CA ILE A 40 -7.36 -3.66 -3.24
C ILE A 40 -7.68 -4.31 -1.90
N LYS A 41 -6.77 -5.17 -1.40
CA LYS A 41 -6.93 -5.85 -0.11
C LYS A 41 -6.89 -4.85 1.06
N GLY A 42 -6.02 -3.85 0.99
CA GLY A 42 -5.96 -2.75 1.96
C GLY A 42 -7.23 -1.91 1.96
N ASP A 43 -7.73 -1.52 0.78
CA ASP A 43 -8.97 -0.77 0.64
C ASP A 43 -10.18 -1.57 1.16
N LEU A 44 -10.27 -2.85 0.80
CA LEU A 44 -11.29 -3.77 1.32
C LEU A 44 -11.22 -3.94 2.83
N ALA A 45 -10.02 -4.10 3.39
CA ALA A 45 -9.84 -4.23 4.82
C ALA A 45 -10.26 -2.95 5.56
N GLN A 46 -9.88 -1.79 5.03
CA GLN A 46 -10.21 -0.49 5.61
C GLN A 46 -11.71 -0.18 5.49
N ALA A 47 -12.32 -0.48 4.34
CA ALA A 47 -13.76 -0.36 4.14
C ALA A 47 -14.54 -1.33 5.03
N GLY A 48 -14.07 -2.57 5.17
CA GLY A 48 -14.66 -3.57 6.06
C GLY A 48 -14.53 -3.20 7.53
N GLN A 49 -13.42 -2.59 7.95
CA GLN A 49 -13.26 -2.04 9.30
C GLN A 49 -14.23 -0.88 9.54
N LYS A 50 -14.31 0.09 8.61
CA LYS A 50 -15.26 1.20 8.70
C LYS A 50 -16.70 0.71 8.76
N ALA A 51 -17.06 -0.28 7.94
CA ALA A 51 -18.39 -0.88 7.95
C ALA A 51 -18.68 -1.59 9.28
N LYS A 52 -17.71 -2.34 9.82
CA LYS A 52 -17.85 -2.98 11.14
C LYS A 52 -17.98 -1.96 12.27
N ASP A 53 -17.20 -0.87 12.27
CA ASP A 53 -17.32 0.20 13.26
C ASP A 53 -18.68 0.90 13.17
N ALA A 54 -19.16 1.18 11.95
CA ALA A 54 -20.48 1.77 11.74
C ALA A 54 -21.63 0.85 12.18
N PHE A 55 -21.48 -0.48 12.03
CA PHE A 55 -22.47 -1.46 12.49
C PHE A 55 -22.38 -1.80 13.98
N LYS A 56 -21.27 -1.47 14.64
CA LYS A 56 -21.10 -1.68 16.08
C LYS A 56 -21.69 -0.55 16.91
N HIS A 57 -22.27 0.47 16.28
CA HIS A 57 -22.84 1.64 16.94
C HIS A 57 -24.34 1.53 17.15
#